data_AF-A0A349H1G2-F1
#
_entry.id   AF-A0A349H1G2-F1
#
_cell.length_a   1.000
_cell.length_b   1.000
_cell.length_c   1.000
_cell.angle_alpha   90.00
_cell.angle_beta   90.00
_cell.angle_gamma   90.00
#
_symmetry.space_group_name_H-M   'P 1'
#
loop_
_entity.id
_entity.type
_entity.pdbx_description
1 polymer ?
#
loop_
_entity_poly.entity_id
_entity_poly.type
_entity_poly.pdbx_seq_one_letter_code
_entity_poly.pdbx_strand_id
1 'polypeptide(L)'
;MGLGLAFLKQMVEATGGGMALQSVAGQGTEVRFWLDPRHLDMPPMGDWGATLPGMMAFPGDYALVVERQRGEQAYSLRRSELIAALGELETATSLSMARDYVASQEEALMIRKGYGHGCTDT
;
A
#
# COMPACT_ATOMS: atom_id res chain seq x y z
N MET A 1 15.64 18.16 -0.65
CA MET A 1 15.35 17.99 -2.09
C MET A 1 14.04 17.24 -2.24
N GLY A 2 13.01 17.83 -2.86
CA GLY A 2 11.66 17.25 -2.98
C GLY A 2 11.42 16.61 -4.35
N LEU A 3 12.06 15.47 -4.61
CA LEU A 3 12.06 14.82 -5.94
C LEU A 3 11.06 13.66 -6.07
N GLY A 4 10.40 13.25 -4.98
CA GLY A 4 9.55 12.05 -4.97
C GLY A 4 8.43 12.09 -6.01
N LEU A 5 7.68 13.19 -6.06
CA LEU A 5 6.60 13.37 -7.05
C LEU A 5 7.10 13.46 -8.49
N ALA A 6 8.29 14.03 -8.71
CA ALA A 6 8.88 14.11 -10.05
C ALA A 6 9.25 12.72 -10.57
N PHE A 7 9.85 11.88 -9.73
CA PHE A 7 10.16 10.49 -10.08
C PHE A 7 8.90 9.64 -10.23
N LEU A 8 7.87 9.86 -9.42
CA LEU A 8 6.58 9.19 -9.60
C LEU A 8 5.98 9.53 -10.98
N LYS A 9 5.97 10.82 -11.36
CA LYS A 9 5.46 11.27 -12.66
C LYS A 9 6.23 10.63 -13.83
N GLN A 10 7.55 10.61 -13.75
CA GLN A 10 8.38 9.98 -14.79
C GLN A 10 8.11 8.49 -14.92
N MET A 11 7.97 7.77 -13.80
CA MET A 11 7.70 6.33 -13.78
C MET A 11 6.33 5.99 -14.38
N VAL A 12 5.27 6.73 -14.03
CA VAL A 12 3.93 6.46 -14.57
C VAL A 12 3.86 6.76 -16.07
N GLU A 13 4.54 7.79 -16.55
CA GLU A 13 4.59 8.13 -17.98
C GLU A 13 5.40 7.11 -18.78
N ALA A 14 6.52 6.62 -18.23
CA ALA A 14 7.36 5.61 -18.88
C ALA A 14 6.72 4.22 -18.97
N THR A 15 5.67 3.96 -18.18
CA THR A 15 4.99 2.64 -18.11
C THR A 15 3.57 2.68 -18.67
N GLY A 16 3.22 3.72 -19.43
CA GLY A 16 1.90 3.87 -20.07
C GLY A 16 0.75 4.17 -19.09
N GLY A 17 1.07 4.58 -17.87
CA GLY A 17 0.13 4.99 -16.84
C GLY A 17 -0.17 6.49 -16.84
N GLY A 18 -0.59 7.01 -15.70
CA GLY A 18 -0.86 8.43 -15.52
C GLY A 18 -0.96 8.85 -14.06
N MET A 19 -1.03 10.16 -13.84
CA MET A 19 -1.11 10.77 -12.51
C MET A 19 -1.97 12.04 -12.53
N ALA A 20 -2.72 12.26 -11.46
CA ALA A 20 -3.47 13.47 -11.17
C ALA A 20 -3.07 14.03 -9.79
N LEU A 21 -2.94 15.36 -9.71
CA LEU A 21 -2.61 16.08 -8.48
C LEU A 21 -3.66 17.16 -8.27
N GLN A 22 -4.33 17.15 -7.12
CA GLN A 22 -5.32 18.15 -6.74
C GLN A 22 -4.94 18.70 -5.36
N SER A 23 -4.81 20.01 -5.24
CA SER A 23 -4.47 20.66 -3.98
C SER A 23 -5.46 21.78 -3.70
N VAL A 24 -5.98 21.80 -2.47
CA VAL A 24 -6.89 22.83 -2.00
C VAL A 24 -6.30 23.43 -0.73
N ALA A 25 -6.02 24.73 -0.77
CA ALA A 25 -5.42 25.45 0.35
C ALA A 25 -6.24 25.25 1.63
N GLY A 26 -5.58 24.82 2.70
CA GLY A 26 -6.22 24.52 3.99
C GLY A 26 -6.91 23.17 4.11
N GLN A 27 -7.07 22.39 3.02
CA GLN A 27 -7.62 21.02 3.07
C GLN A 27 -6.55 19.95 2.83
N GLY A 28 -5.53 20.29 2.04
CA GLY A 28 -4.40 19.41 1.75
C GLY A 28 -4.24 19.12 0.26
N THR A 29 -3.57 18.01 -0.03
CA THR A 29 -3.20 17.61 -1.38
C THR A 29 -3.53 16.14 -1.59
N GLU A 30 -4.23 15.85 -2.67
CA GLU A 30 -4.54 14.51 -3.14
C GLU A 30 -3.68 14.17 -4.36
N VAL A 31 -3.03 13.01 -4.30
CA VAL A 31 -2.24 12.44 -5.39
C VAL A 31 -2.88 11.13 -5.81
N ARG A 32 -3.26 11.02 -7.08
CA ARG A 32 -3.74 9.77 -7.67
C ARG A 32 -2.80 9.37 -8.80
N PHE A 33 -2.47 8.10 -8.89
CA PHE A 33 -1.68 7.56 -10.00
C PHE A 33 -2.12 6.14 -10.34
N TRP A 34 -1.85 5.72 -11.55
CA TRP A 34 -2.14 4.37 -12.03
C TRP A 34 -1.07 3.96 -13.04
N LEU A 35 -0.86 2.65 -13.15
CA LEU A 35 0.16 2.02 -13.96
C LEU A 35 -0.49 0.85 -14.70
N ASP A 36 -0.05 0.52 -15.93
CA ASP A 36 -0.48 -0.71 -16.60
C ASP A 36 0.41 -1.88 -16.12
N PRO A 37 -0.12 -2.85 -15.34
CA PRO A 37 0.66 -3.98 -14.85
C PRO A 37 1.18 -4.91 -15.95
N ARG A 38 0.75 -4.74 -17.20
CA ARG A 38 1.19 -5.53 -18.36
C ARG A 38 2.29 -4.84 -19.17
N HIS A 39 2.68 -3.62 -18.81
CA HIS A 39 3.74 -2.91 -19.51
C HIS A 39 5.10 -3.61 -19.29
N LEU A 40 5.92 -3.72 -20.34
CA LEU A 40 7.19 -4.46 -20.27
C LEU A 40 8.16 -3.86 -19.25
N ASP A 41 8.22 -2.53 -19.20
CA ASP A 41 9.10 -1.78 -18.30
C ASP A 41 8.47 -1.52 -16.92
N MET A 42 7.35 -2.18 -16.59
CA MET A 42 6.70 -2.03 -15.30
C MET A 42 7.62 -2.54 -14.17
N PRO A 43 8.02 -1.68 -13.22
CA PRO A 43 8.82 -2.14 -12.10
C PRO A 43 8.02 -3.11 -11.21
N PRO A 44 8.71 -3.99 -10.46
CA PRO A 44 8.05 -4.82 -9.48
C PRO A 44 7.35 -3.94 -8.42
N MET A 45 6.22 -4.43 -7.90
CA MET A 45 5.33 -3.71 -6.97
C MET A 45 5.99 -3.28 -5.64
N GLY A 46 7.13 -3.89 -5.28
CA GLY A 46 7.83 -3.65 -4.02
C GLY A 46 7.25 -4.44 -2.84
N ASP A 47 7.84 -4.24 -1.66
CA ASP A 47 7.47 -4.93 -0.41
C ASP A 47 6.61 -4.03 0.48
N TRP A 48 5.29 -4.19 0.39
CA TRP A 48 4.33 -3.47 1.23
C TRP A 48 4.33 -3.94 2.69
N GLY A 49 4.62 -5.23 2.92
CA GLY A 49 4.72 -5.83 4.26
C GLY A 49 5.79 -5.15 5.11
N ALA A 50 6.92 -4.78 4.51
CA ALA A 50 7.98 -4.02 5.17
C ALA A 50 7.76 -2.50 5.13
N THR A 51 7.25 -1.96 4.01
CA THR A 51 7.14 -0.51 3.79
C THR A 51 6.11 0.15 4.70
N LEU A 52 4.92 -0.45 4.87
CA LEU A 52 3.84 0.17 5.64
C LEU A 52 4.19 0.29 7.15
N PRO A 53 4.69 -0.76 7.84
CA PRO A 53 5.13 -0.64 9.23
C PRO A 53 6.27 0.37 9.40
N GLY A 54 7.20 0.43 8.44
CA GLY A 54 8.28 1.43 8.45
C GLY A 54 7.76 2.86 8.42
N MET A 55 6.74 3.15 7.60
CA MET A 55 6.08 4.45 7.58
C MET A 55 5.28 4.74 8.85
N MET A 56 4.69 3.73 9.49
CA MET A 56 3.92 3.90 10.73
C MET A 56 4.80 4.08 11.97
N ALA A 57 6.00 3.51 11.96
CA ALA A 57 6.99 3.64 13.03
C ALA A 57 7.82 4.94 12.94
N PHE A 58 7.63 5.75 11.89
CA PHE A 58 8.29 7.05 11.80
C PHE A 58 7.90 7.91 13.03
N PRO A 59 8.87 8.57 13.69
CA PRO A 59 8.58 9.35 14.89
C PRO A 59 7.76 10.60 14.54
N GLY A 60 6.88 10.98 15.47
CA GLY A 60 6.06 12.19 15.35
C GLY A 60 4.58 11.95 15.59
N ASP A 61 3.86 13.06 15.68
CA ASP A 61 2.41 13.07 15.83
C ASP A 61 1.75 13.23 14.46
N TYR A 62 1.28 12.12 13.91
CA TYR A 62 0.53 12.08 12.67
C TYR A 62 -0.41 10.88 12.66
N ALA A 63 -1.54 11.08 11.99
CA ALA A 63 -2.43 10.01 11.59
C ALA A 63 -1.97 9.43 10.26
N LEU A 64 -1.84 8.12 10.19
CA LEU A 64 -1.62 7.40 8.94
C LEU A 64 -2.67 6.29 8.82
N VAL A 65 -3.42 6.33 7.73
CA VAL A 65 -4.42 5.33 7.35
C VAL A 65 -4.01 4.76 5.99
N VAL A 66 -4.01 3.45 5.88
CA VAL A 66 -3.71 2.73 4.64
C VAL A 66 -4.89 1.85 4.32
N GLU A 67 -5.40 1.98 3.11
CA GLU A 67 -6.46 1.14 2.57
C GLU A 67 -5.90 0.40 1.36
N ARG A 68 -6.02 -0.92 1.37
CA ARG A 68 -5.56 -1.76 0.26
C ARG A 68 -6.69 -2.68 -0.19
N GLN A 69 -6.80 -2.82 -1.49
CA GLN A 69 -7.83 -3.64 -2.12
C GLN A 69 -7.28 -4.34 -3.37
N ARG A 70 -7.70 -5.58 -3.56
CA ARG A 70 -7.48 -6.37 -4.77
C ARG A 70 -8.70 -7.25 -5.03
N GLY A 71 -9.48 -6.89 -6.05
CA GLY A 71 -10.76 -7.55 -6.30
C GLY A 71 -11.71 -7.35 -5.11
N GLU A 72 -12.21 -8.46 -4.56
CA GLU A 72 -13.10 -8.48 -3.38
C GLU A 72 -12.34 -8.50 -2.04
N GLN A 73 -11.03 -8.73 -2.05
CA GLN A 73 -10.22 -8.73 -0.83
C GLN A 73 -9.76 -7.30 -0.52
N ALA A 74 -9.87 -6.91 0.74
CA ALA A 74 -9.41 -5.61 1.21
C ALA A 74 -9.02 -5.67 2.69
N TYR A 75 -8.13 -4.79 3.10
CA TYR A 75 -7.82 -4.54 4.50
C TYR A 75 -7.55 -3.04 4.73
N SER A 76 -7.69 -2.62 5.98
CA SER A 76 -7.37 -1.26 6.43
C SER A 76 -6.38 -1.33 7.59
N LEU A 77 -5.41 -0.42 7.61
CA LEU A 77 -4.48 -0.24 8.71
C LEU A 77 -4.55 1.19 9.21
N ARG A 78 -4.61 1.35 10.53
CA ARG A 78 -4.51 2.64 11.19
C ARG A 78 -3.34 2.62 12.16
N ARG A 79 -2.45 3.61 12.06
CA ARG A 79 -1.31 3.76 12.98
C ARG A 79 -1.75 3.77 14.45
N SER A 80 -2.85 4.45 14.76
CA SER A 80 -3.41 4.53 16.11
C SER A 80 -3.83 3.16 16.66
N GLU A 81 -4.39 2.29 15.83
CA GLU A 81 -4.82 0.95 16.24
C GLU A 81 -3.62 0.04 16.52
N LEU A 82 -2.57 0.12 15.69
CA LEU A 82 -1.34 -0.62 15.92
C LEU A 82 -0.63 -0.16 17.20
N ILE A 83 -0.56 1.15 17.46
CA ILE A 83 -0.01 1.68 18.72
C ILE A 83 -0.86 1.22 19.90
N ALA A 84 -2.19 1.24 19.79
CA ALA A 84 -3.06 0.76 20.87
C ALA A 84 -2.87 -0.73 21.17
N ALA A 85 -2.61 -1.55 20.15
CA ALA A 85 -2.41 -2.99 20.29
C ALA A 85 -1.00 -3.36 20.81
N LEU A 86 0.04 -2.65 20.35
CA LEU A 86 1.44 -2.97 20.63
C LEU A 86 2.06 -2.09 21.72
N GLY A 87 1.36 -1.05 22.17
CA GLY A 87 1.85 -0.01 23.08
C GLY A 87 2.69 1.06 22.39
N GLU A 88 3.62 0.65 21.53
CA GLU A 88 4.52 1.51 20.77
C GLU A 88 4.96 0.85 19.45
N LEU A 89 5.57 1.61 18.55
CA LEU A 89 6.08 1.11 17.25
C LEU A 89 7.58 1.32 17.03
N GLU A 90 8.27 1.91 18.01
CA GLU A 90 9.68 2.32 17.87
C GLU A 90 10.67 1.20 18.24
N THR A 91 10.22 0.19 18.99
CA THR A 91 11.08 -0.93 19.38
C THR A 91 11.19 -1.97 18.27
N ALA A 92 12.31 -2.69 18.25
CA ALA A 92 12.55 -3.76 17.28
C ALA A 92 11.47 -4.86 17.37
N THR A 93 11.01 -5.19 18.58
CA THR A 93 9.98 -6.21 18.81
C THR A 93 8.61 -5.77 18.30
N SER A 94 8.15 -4.56 18.64
CA SER A 94 6.88 -4.06 18.12
C SER A 94 6.91 -3.94 16.59
N LEU A 95 8.04 -3.49 16.03
CA LEU A 95 8.20 -3.37 14.59
C LEU A 95 8.23 -4.74 13.89
N SER A 96 8.83 -5.77 14.47
CA SER A 96 8.78 -7.11 13.89
C SER A 96 7.36 -7.68 13.92
N MET A 97 6.64 -7.51 15.03
CA MET A 97 5.24 -7.93 15.14
C MET A 97 4.34 -7.20 14.12
N ALA A 98 4.53 -5.88 13.96
CA ALA A 98 3.81 -5.11 12.96
C ALA A 98 4.11 -5.58 11.52
N ARG A 99 5.37 -5.92 11.21
CA ARG A 99 5.76 -6.49 9.91
C ARG A 99 5.11 -7.85 9.66
N ASP A 100 5.14 -8.76 10.62
CA ASP A 100 4.51 -10.08 10.49
C ASP A 100 3.00 -9.95 10.28
N TYR A 101 2.36 -9.05 11.04
CA TYR A 101 0.94 -8.75 10.88
C TYR A 101 0.62 -8.21 9.48
N VAL A 102 1.31 -7.17 9.02
CA VAL A 102 1.04 -6.57 7.69
C VAL A 102 1.39 -7.54 6.57
N ALA A 103 2.47 -8.32 6.70
CA ALA A 103 2.82 -9.36 5.74
C ALA A 103 1.70 -10.41 5.61
N SER A 104 1.06 -10.81 6.71
CA SER A 104 -0.09 -11.74 6.67
C SER A 104 -1.30 -11.14 5.95
N GLN A 105 -1.55 -9.82 6.11
CA GLN A 105 -2.62 -9.12 5.40
C GLN A 105 -2.32 -9.03 3.90
N GLU A 106 -1.08 -8.73 3.53
CA GLU A 106 -0.63 -8.72 2.12
C GLU A 106 -0.75 -10.11 1.49
N GLU A 107 -0.36 -11.16 2.19
CA GLU A 107 -0.52 -12.53 1.69
C GLU A 107 -1.99 -12.87 1.45
N ALA A 108 -2.87 -12.58 2.42
CA ALA A 108 -4.31 -12.78 2.27
C ALA A 108 -4.90 -12.00 1.09
N LEU A 109 -4.46 -10.76 0.88
CA LEU A 109 -4.85 -9.91 -0.26
C LEU A 109 -4.40 -10.50 -1.60
N MET A 110 -3.27 -11.21 -1.62
CA MET A 110 -2.68 -11.77 -2.83
C MET A 110 -3.27 -13.12 -3.24
N ILE A 111 -4.01 -13.82 -2.36
CA ILE A 111 -4.68 -15.07 -2.67
C ILE A 111 -5.74 -14.83 -3.75
N ARG A 112 -5.47 -15.32 -4.97
CA ARG A 112 -6.48 -15.37 -6.03
C ARG A 112 -7.42 -16.53 -5.69
N LYS A 113 -8.66 -16.24 -5.25
CA LYS A 113 -9.72 -17.26 -5.33
C LYS A 113 -9.95 -17.55 -6.82
N GLY A 114 -9.39 -18.66 -7.30
CA GLY A 114 -9.82 -19.27 -8.55
C GLY A 114 -11.27 -19.71 -8.36
N TYR A 115 -12.19 -19.10 -9.10
CA TYR A 115 -13.51 -19.67 -9.30
C TYR A 115 -13.33 -21.03 -9.98
N GLY A 116 -14.03 -22.04 -9.42
CA GLY A 116 -13.86 -23.44 -9.73
C GLY A 116 -14.07 -23.79 -11.20
N HIS A 117 -13.18 -24.64 -11.70
CA HIS A 117 -13.43 -25.43 -12.89
C HIS A 117 -14.30 -26.63 -12.46
N GLY A 118 -15.62 -26.48 -12.59
CA GLY A 118 -16.57 -27.59 -12.61
C GLY A 118 -17.21 -27.65 -13.99
N CYS A 119 -16.58 -28.40 -14.89
CA CYS A 119 -17.05 -28.68 -16.24
C CYS A 119 -18.37 -29.48 -16.21
N THR A 120 -19.32 -29.07 -17.05
CA THR A 120 -20.33 -29.82 -17.84
C THR A 120 -21.12 -30.98 -17.20
N ASP A 121 -22.45 -30.87 -17.20
CA ASP A 121 -23.35 -31.81 -17.92
C ASP A 121 -24.79 -31.27 -17.94
N THR A 122 -25.27 -30.83 -19.12
CA THR A 122 -26.49 -31.27 -19.85
C THR A 122 -26.88 -30.20 -20.88
#